data_AF-A0A918XN40-F1
#
_entry.id   AF-A0A918XN40-F1
#
_cell.length_a   1.000
_cell.length_b   1.000
_cell.length_c   1.000
_cell.angle_alpha   90.00
_cell.angle_beta   90.00
_cell.angle_gamma   90.00
#
_symmetry.space_group_name_H-M   'P 1'
#
loop_
_entity.id
_entity.type
_entity.pdbx_description
1 polymer ?
#
loop_
_entity_poly.entity_id
_entity_poly.type
_entity_poly.pdbx_seq_one_letter_code
_entity_poly.pdbx_strand_id
1 'polypeptide(L)'
;MAATETGFGDRQAARRQLVKLAGTLVLVLVVINVIALYGLDRIRREAEAYAKVTERLIETTDLAREAQVAFKTQVQEWKNVLLRGHDPKDLLRYRDAFHGQEGLVEQRLGQVRERVAELGMATDAVDAVLALHADLKTRYAAALDALDPGRPDAAWETDRSVRGMDRPLTEAFDTLVARVRELAAARRQAVEAKVEAMTALQRNVLIGVHAAGIALVLLTLVLALRALRRR
;
A
#
# COMPACT_ATOMS: atom_id res chain seq x y z
N MET A 1 79.23 -12.78 -12.38
CA MET A 1 78.11 -13.09 -11.46
C MET A 1 77.31 -11.87 -10.99
N ALA A 2 77.80 -10.62 -11.08
CA ALA A 2 77.08 -9.43 -10.60
C ALA A 2 75.90 -8.94 -11.46
N ALA A 3 75.84 -9.27 -12.76
CA ALA A 3 74.80 -8.77 -13.68
C ALA A 3 73.43 -9.50 -13.57
N THR A 4 73.41 -10.69 -12.97
CA THR A 4 72.19 -11.51 -12.78
C THR A 4 71.39 -11.11 -11.55
N GLU A 5 72.03 -10.50 -10.53
CA GLU A 5 71.36 -10.08 -9.29
C GLU A 5 70.57 -8.76 -9.46
N THR A 6 71.08 -7.83 -10.28
CA THR A 6 70.41 -6.53 -10.56
C THR A 6 69.08 -6.72 -11.30
N GLY A 7 69.05 -7.56 -12.34
CA GLY A 7 67.83 -7.85 -13.11
C GLY A 7 66.76 -8.67 -12.36
N PHE A 8 67.11 -9.31 -11.24
CA PHE A 8 66.14 -10.00 -10.38
C PHE A 8 65.44 -9.04 -9.40
N GLY A 9 66.20 -8.08 -8.84
CA GLY A 9 65.67 -7.05 -7.95
C GLY A 9 64.66 -6.11 -8.62
N ASP A 10 64.89 -5.73 -9.88
CA ASP A 10 63.97 -4.86 -10.64
C ASP A 10 62.66 -5.56 -11.01
N ARG A 11 62.73 -6.84 -11.39
CA ARG A 11 61.53 -7.66 -11.64
C ARG A 11 60.69 -7.82 -10.38
N GLN A 12 61.31 -8.01 -9.22
CA GLN A 12 60.61 -8.13 -7.95
C GLN A 12 59.97 -6.80 -7.52
N ALA A 13 60.62 -5.67 -7.79
CA ALA A 13 60.08 -4.34 -7.51
C ALA A 13 58.90 -3.98 -8.42
N ALA A 14 59.02 -4.23 -9.72
CA ALA A 14 57.92 -4.07 -10.68
C ALA A 14 56.70 -4.92 -10.28
N ARG A 15 56.91 -6.19 -9.90
CA ARG A 15 55.85 -7.07 -9.41
C ARG A 15 55.13 -6.50 -8.18
N ARG A 16 55.87 -5.95 -7.20
CA ARG A 16 55.26 -5.31 -6.02
C ARG A 16 54.39 -4.10 -6.40
N GLN A 17 54.83 -3.27 -7.35
CA GLN A 17 54.03 -2.13 -7.81
C GLN A 17 52.77 -2.56 -8.55
N LEU A 18 52.86 -3.59 -9.42
CA LEU A 18 51.71 -4.16 -10.11
C LEU A 18 50.67 -4.73 -9.13
N VAL A 19 51.12 -5.45 -8.09
CA VAL A 19 50.22 -5.98 -7.04
C VAL A 19 49.50 -4.86 -6.31
N LYS A 20 50.17 -3.73 -6.00
CA LYS A 20 49.52 -2.57 -5.37
C LYS A 20 48.48 -1.92 -6.28
N LEU A 21 48.80 -1.74 -7.56
CA LEU A 21 47.86 -1.19 -8.55
C LEU A 21 46.62 -2.08 -8.69
N ALA A 22 46.84 -3.39 -8.90
CA ALA A 22 45.76 -4.37 -9.02
C ALA A 22 44.92 -4.45 -7.74
N GLY A 23 45.55 -4.47 -6.56
CA GLY A 23 44.86 -4.43 -5.28
C GLY A 23 44.03 -3.16 -5.09
N THR A 24 44.53 -2.01 -5.54
CA THR A 24 43.80 -0.74 -5.49
C THR A 24 42.58 -0.76 -6.40
N LEU A 25 42.72 -1.26 -7.63
CA LEU A 25 41.60 -1.41 -8.58
C LEU A 25 40.51 -2.33 -8.03
N VAL A 26 40.91 -3.50 -7.51
CA VAL A 26 39.97 -4.46 -6.89
C VAL A 26 39.29 -3.83 -5.68
N LEU A 27 40.03 -3.13 -4.82
CA LEU A 27 39.45 -2.45 -3.65
C LEU A 27 38.40 -1.41 -4.06
N VAL A 28 38.72 -0.54 -5.02
CA VAL A 28 37.78 0.47 -5.52
C VAL A 28 36.52 -0.20 -6.10
N LEU A 29 36.69 -1.26 -6.90
CA LEU A 29 35.58 -2.00 -7.46
C LEU A 29 34.69 -2.62 -6.37
N VAL A 30 35.29 -3.26 -5.37
CA VAL A 30 34.56 -3.86 -4.25
C VAL A 30 33.77 -2.80 -3.48
N VAL A 31 34.40 -1.65 -3.16
CA VAL A 31 33.73 -0.55 -2.45
C VAL A 31 32.53 -0.02 -3.24
N ILE A 32 32.69 0.22 -4.55
CA ILE A 32 31.60 0.68 -5.41
C ILE A 32 30.46 -0.35 -5.42
N ASN A 33 30.77 -1.63 -5.56
CA ASN A 33 29.75 -2.70 -5.59
C ASN A 33 29.00 -2.79 -4.26
N VAL A 34 29.70 -2.73 -3.12
CA VAL A 34 29.06 -2.76 -1.80
C VAL A 34 28.10 -1.59 -1.63
N ILE A 35 28.51 -0.37 -2.02
CA ILE A 35 27.66 0.82 -1.94
C ILE A 35 26.45 0.71 -2.88
N ALA A 36 26.67 0.23 -4.11
CA ALA A 36 25.60 0.04 -5.09
C ALA A 36 24.56 -0.98 -4.60
N LEU A 37 25.01 -2.14 -4.10
CA LEU A 37 24.14 -3.20 -3.57
C LEU A 37 23.37 -2.71 -2.35
N TYR A 38 24.02 -2.01 -1.42
CA TYR A 38 23.36 -1.43 -0.25
C TYR A 38 22.25 -0.45 -0.64
N GLY A 39 22.52 0.44 -1.61
CA GLY A 39 21.52 1.39 -2.09
C GLY A 39 20.35 0.72 -2.80
N LEU A 40 20.62 -0.27 -3.67
CA LEU A 40 19.60 -1.07 -4.34
C LEU A 40 18.70 -1.81 -3.35
N ASP A 41 19.29 -2.46 -2.34
CA ASP A 41 18.57 -3.19 -1.31
C ASP A 41 17.69 -2.26 -0.45
N ARG A 42 18.16 -1.03 -0.20
CA ARG A 42 17.37 0.00 0.49
C ARG A 42 16.17 0.46 -0.34
N ILE A 43 16.36 0.75 -1.63
CA ILE A 43 15.28 1.13 -2.54
C ILE A 43 14.27 -0.02 -2.68
N ARG A 44 14.77 -1.26 -2.82
CA ARG A 44 13.94 -2.46 -2.90
C ARG A 44 13.07 -2.63 -1.65
N ARG A 45 13.64 -2.52 -0.44
CA ARG A 45 12.89 -2.62 0.81
C ARG A 45 11.79 -1.56 0.92
N GLU A 46 12.07 -0.34 0.47
CA GLU A 46 11.07 0.72 0.44
C GLU A 46 9.94 0.41 -0.54
N ALA A 47 10.27 -0.08 -1.74
CA ALA A 47 9.29 -0.48 -2.75
C ALA A 47 8.43 -1.67 -2.27
N GLU A 48 9.02 -2.67 -1.63
CA GLU A 48 8.30 -3.82 -1.05
C GLU A 48 7.37 -3.39 0.09
N ALA A 49 7.81 -2.48 0.96
CA ALA A 49 6.99 -1.94 2.03
C ALA A 49 5.78 -1.17 1.47
N TYR A 50 6.00 -0.36 0.43
CA TYR A 50 4.94 0.36 -0.26
C TYR A 50 3.95 -0.57 -0.97
N ALA A 51 4.44 -1.61 -1.65
CA ALA A 51 3.59 -2.61 -2.30
C ALA A 51 2.63 -3.27 -1.30
N LYS A 52 3.14 -3.72 -0.14
CA LYS A 52 2.32 -4.32 0.92
C LYS A 52 1.25 -3.37 1.47
N VAL A 53 1.59 -2.09 1.64
CA VAL A 53 0.62 -1.08 2.09
C VAL A 53 -0.44 -0.82 1.02
N THR A 54 -0.04 -0.77 -0.25
CA THR A 54 -0.94 -0.56 -1.39
C THR A 54 -1.93 -1.72 -1.52
N GLU A 55 -1.45 -2.95 -1.39
CA GLU A 55 -2.30 -4.15 -1.37
C GLU A 55 -3.36 -4.06 -0.27
N ARG A 56 -2.97 -3.75 0.97
CA ARG A 56 -3.92 -3.55 2.09
C ARG A 56 -4.94 -2.43 1.83
N LEU A 57 -4.53 -1.35 1.17
CA LEU A 57 -5.43 -0.25 0.79
C LEU A 57 -6.46 -0.67 -0.27
N ILE A 58 -6.04 -1.50 -1.23
CA ILE A 58 -6.93 -2.09 -2.24
C ILE A 58 -7.94 -3.01 -1.57
N GLU A 59 -7.48 -3.94 -0.73
CA GLU A 59 -8.34 -4.83 0.05
C GLU A 59 -9.35 -4.04 0.91
N THR A 60 -8.90 -2.96 1.56
CA THR A 60 -9.78 -2.09 2.36
C THR A 60 -10.84 -1.39 1.50
N THR A 61 -10.47 -0.94 0.30
CA THR A 61 -11.40 -0.32 -0.66
C THR A 61 -12.44 -1.34 -1.15
N ASP A 62 -12.02 -2.57 -1.40
CA ASP A 62 -12.92 -3.63 -1.87
C ASP A 62 -13.85 -4.08 -0.75
N LEU A 63 -13.39 -4.19 0.50
CA LEU A 63 -14.26 -4.41 1.67
C LEU A 63 -15.34 -3.31 1.83
N ALA A 64 -14.97 -2.04 1.64
CA ALA A 64 -15.93 -0.93 1.71
C ALA A 64 -16.97 -1.01 0.57
N ARG A 65 -16.56 -1.43 -0.63
CA ARG A 65 -17.48 -1.66 -1.76
C ARG A 65 -18.36 -2.87 -1.55
N GLU A 66 -17.83 -3.97 -0.99
CA GLU A 66 -18.61 -5.15 -0.63
C GLU A 66 -19.69 -4.77 0.39
N ALA A 67 -19.36 -3.97 1.40
CA ALA A 67 -20.33 -3.44 2.35
C ALA A 67 -21.39 -2.58 1.64
N GLN A 68 -21.00 -1.70 0.70
CA GLN A 68 -21.94 -0.89 -0.07
C GLN A 68 -22.88 -1.75 -0.94
N VAL A 69 -22.37 -2.82 -1.56
CA VAL A 69 -23.17 -3.76 -2.35
C VAL A 69 -24.12 -4.55 -1.44
N ALA A 70 -23.63 -5.04 -0.30
CA ALA A 70 -24.46 -5.73 0.69
C ALA A 70 -25.59 -4.82 1.20
N PHE A 71 -25.30 -3.53 1.43
CA PHE A 71 -26.32 -2.55 1.79
C PHE A 71 -27.37 -2.37 0.70
N LYS A 72 -26.98 -2.26 -0.57
CA LYS A 72 -27.94 -2.19 -1.68
C LYS A 72 -28.82 -3.43 -1.76
N THR A 73 -28.24 -4.62 -1.54
CA THR A 73 -29.01 -5.86 -1.45
C THR A 73 -29.92 -5.86 -0.24
N GLN A 74 -29.48 -5.39 0.93
CA GLN A 74 -30.31 -5.24 2.13
C GLN A 74 -31.56 -4.41 1.83
N VAL A 75 -31.43 -3.24 1.19
CA VAL A 75 -32.56 -2.40 0.79
C VAL A 75 -33.47 -3.13 -0.20
N GLN A 76 -32.91 -3.92 -1.11
CA GLN A 76 -33.68 -4.71 -2.07
C GLN A 76 -34.49 -5.81 -1.36
N GLU A 77 -33.90 -6.52 -0.40
CA GLU A 77 -34.60 -7.56 0.36
C GLU A 77 -35.66 -6.98 1.28
N TRP A 78 -35.40 -5.81 1.86
CA TRP A 78 -36.41 -5.06 2.61
C TRP A 78 -37.64 -4.75 1.73
N LYS A 79 -37.44 -4.30 0.49
CA LYS A 79 -38.54 -4.10 -0.47
C LYS A 79 -39.22 -5.41 -0.86
N ASN A 80 -38.46 -6.51 -0.98
CA ASN A 80 -39.04 -7.81 -1.28
C ASN A 80 -39.96 -8.29 -0.15
N VAL A 81 -39.64 -8.00 1.12
CA VAL A 81 -40.55 -8.23 2.25
C VAL A 81 -41.87 -7.49 2.05
N LEU A 82 -41.84 -6.21 1.67
CA LEU A 82 -43.07 -5.45 1.42
C LEU A 82 -43.90 -6.00 0.26
N LEU A 83 -43.26 -6.36 -0.84
CA LEU A 83 -43.94 -6.74 -2.08
C LEU A 83 -44.43 -8.18 -2.10
N ARG A 84 -43.76 -9.08 -1.37
CA ARG A 84 -44.01 -10.54 -1.41
C ARG A 84 -44.30 -11.15 -0.05
N GLY A 85 -44.24 -10.37 1.02
CA GLY A 85 -44.47 -10.83 2.40
C GLY A 85 -45.91 -11.27 2.71
N HIS A 86 -46.84 -11.15 1.75
CA HIS A 86 -48.17 -11.73 1.87
C HIS A 86 -48.12 -13.28 1.85
N ASP A 87 -47.11 -13.87 1.22
CA ASP A 87 -46.86 -15.31 1.28
C ASP A 87 -45.92 -15.61 2.46
N PRO A 88 -46.30 -16.50 3.40
CA PRO A 88 -45.49 -16.79 4.58
C PRO A 88 -44.09 -17.33 4.27
N LYS A 89 -43.90 -18.06 3.18
CA LYS A 89 -42.59 -18.61 2.80
C LYS A 89 -41.69 -17.50 2.26
N ASP A 90 -42.23 -16.64 1.40
CA ASP A 90 -41.50 -15.48 0.88
C ASP A 90 -41.17 -14.48 2.00
N LEU A 91 -42.11 -14.24 2.93
CA LEU A 91 -41.87 -13.38 4.09
C LEU A 91 -40.65 -13.85 4.90
N LEU A 92 -40.61 -15.14 5.26
CA LEU A 92 -39.49 -15.71 6.00
C LEU A 92 -38.19 -15.58 5.22
N ARG A 93 -38.20 -15.99 3.93
CA ARG A 93 -37.03 -15.94 3.06
C ARG A 93 -36.43 -14.54 2.95
N TYR A 94 -37.27 -13.53 2.69
CA TYR A 94 -36.78 -12.16 2.47
C TYR A 94 -36.40 -11.46 3.78
N ARG A 95 -37.04 -11.77 4.91
CA ARG A 95 -36.60 -11.28 6.23
C ARG A 95 -35.24 -11.86 6.62
N ASP A 96 -35.04 -13.16 6.42
CA ASP A 96 -33.75 -13.80 6.68
C ASP A 96 -32.65 -13.21 5.79
N ALA A 97 -32.94 -13.00 4.51
CA ALA A 97 -32.01 -12.36 3.58
C ALA A 97 -31.70 -10.91 3.97
N PHE A 98 -32.71 -10.13 4.39
CA PHE A 98 -32.54 -8.76 4.88
C PHE A 98 -31.58 -8.70 6.09
N HIS A 99 -31.82 -9.52 7.12
CA HIS A 99 -30.95 -9.57 8.30
C HIS A 99 -29.57 -10.16 7.98
N GLY A 100 -29.48 -11.09 7.04
CA GLY A 100 -28.21 -11.62 6.56
C GLY A 100 -27.34 -10.55 5.90
N GLN A 101 -27.93 -9.70 5.06
CA GLN A 101 -27.22 -8.58 4.45
C GLN A 101 -26.86 -7.50 5.48
N GLU A 102 -27.75 -7.23 6.45
CA GLU A 102 -27.46 -6.32 7.56
C GLU A 102 -26.18 -6.73 8.31
N GLY A 103 -26.08 -8.00 8.73
CA GLY A 103 -24.90 -8.51 9.42
C GLY A 103 -23.64 -8.48 8.53
N LEU A 104 -23.78 -8.69 7.23
CA LEU A 104 -22.67 -8.60 6.29
C LEU A 104 -22.14 -7.17 6.16
N VAL A 105 -23.03 -6.16 6.13
CA VAL A 105 -22.64 -4.75 6.14
C VAL A 105 -21.83 -4.42 7.41
N GLU A 106 -22.35 -4.77 8.58
CA GLU A 106 -21.69 -4.53 9.87
C GLU A 106 -20.32 -5.22 9.94
N GLN A 107 -20.25 -6.48 9.50
CA GLN A 107 -19.00 -7.25 9.45
C GLN A 107 -17.94 -6.58 8.57
N ARG A 108 -18.31 -6.22 7.33
CA ARG A 108 -17.38 -5.64 6.36
C ARG A 108 -16.90 -4.26 6.80
N LEU A 109 -17.80 -3.43 7.34
CA LEU A 109 -17.42 -2.13 7.90
C LEU A 109 -16.54 -2.26 9.14
N GLY A 110 -16.77 -3.26 9.99
CA GLY A 110 -15.87 -3.60 11.10
C GLY A 110 -14.46 -3.91 10.62
N GLN A 111 -14.33 -4.74 9.58
CA GLN A 111 -13.04 -5.06 8.96
C GLN A 111 -12.39 -3.81 8.33
N VAL A 112 -13.15 -2.97 7.63
CA VAL A 112 -12.65 -1.68 7.11
C VAL A 112 -12.08 -0.85 8.26
N ARG A 113 -12.81 -0.70 9.37
CA ARG A 113 -12.38 0.08 10.54
C ARG A 113 -11.08 -0.43 11.15
N GLU A 114 -10.94 -1.75 11.30
CA GLU A 114 -9.70 -2.37 11.77
C GLU A 114 -8.53 -2.08 10.82
N ARG A 115 -8.71 -2.28 9.52
CA ARG A 115 -7.66 -2.06 8.52
C ARG A 115 -7.21 -0.61 8.43
N VAL A 116 -8.15 0.34 8.48
CA VAL A 116 -7.80 1.76 8.45
C VAL A 116 -7.05 2.17 9.72
N ALA A 117 -7.44 1.63 10.89
CA ALA A 117 -6.72 1.87 12.14
C ALA A 117 -5.30 1.26 12.13
N GLU A 118 -5.13 0.02 11.64
CA GLU A 118 -3.81 -0.64 11.50
C GLU A 118 -2.85 0.16 10.61
N LEU A 119 -3.39 0.87 9.61
CA LEU A 119 -2.63 1.70 8.70
C LEU A 119 -2.37 3.12 9.24
N GLY A 120 -2.82 3.42 10.47
CA GLY A 120 -2.67 4.70 11.15
C GLY A 120 -3.60 5.79 10.61
N MET A 121 -4.73 5.42 10.01
CA MET A 121 -5.71 6.36 9.47
C MET A 121 -6.79 6.72 10.50
N ALA A 122 -7.48 7.83 10.24
CA ALA A 122 -8.71 8.16 10.95
C ALA A 122 -9.84 7.17 10.59
N THR A 123 -10.65 6.83 11.59
CA THR A 123 -11.82 5.95 11.47
C THR A 123 -13.13 6.73 11.31
N ASP A 124 -13.08 8.06 11.31
CA ASP A 124 -14.25 8.96 11.29
C ASP A 124 -15.22 8.65 10.15
N ALA A 125 -14.70 8.40 8.94
CA ALA A 125 -15.54 8.09 7.78
C ALA A 125 -16.28 6.75 7.92
N VAL A 126 -15.61 5.70 8.43
CA VAL A 126 -16.24 4.38 8.62
C VAL A 126 -17.18 4.38 9.83
N ASP A 127 -16.83 5.11 10.89
CA ASP A 127 -17.68 5.28 12.07
C ASP A 127 -18.97 6.04 11.71
N ALA A 128 -18.90 7.03 10.82
CA ALA A 128 -20.08 7.71 10.30
C ALA A 128 -21.01 6.77 9.51
N VAL A 129 -20.45 5.91 8.65
CA VAL A 129 -21.23 4.90 7.91
C VAL A 129 -21.90 3.91 8.88
N LEU A 130 -21.17 3.41 9.87
CA LEU A 130 -21.70 2.51 10.91
C LEU A 130 -22.85 3.16 11.69
N ALA A 131 -22.71 4.42 12.09
CA ALA A 131 -23.76 5.14 12.82
C ALA A 131 -25.03 5.35 11.97
N LEU A 132 -24.87 5.75 10.70
CA LEU A 132 -25.99 5.92 9.77
C LEU A 132 -26.70 4.59 9.47
N HIS A 133 -25.94 3.50 9.34
CA HIS A 133 -26.50 2.16 9.14
C HIS A 133 -27.31 1.69 10.35
N ALA A 134 -26.82 1.92 11.57
CA ALA A 134 -27.53 1.58 12.80
C ALA A 134 -28.86 2.35 12.96
N ASP A 135 -28.88 3.65 12.64
CA ASP A 135 -30.11 4.44 12.62
C ASP A 135 -31.10 3.94 11.56
N LEU A 136 -30.64 3.73 10.33
CA LEU A 136 -31.48 3.25 9.23
C LEU A 136 -32.11 1.87 9.52
N LYS A 137 -31.31 0.96 10.07
CA LYS A 137 -31.75 -0.37 10.54
C LYS A 137 -32.92 -0.26 11.52
N THR A 138 -32.82 0.63 12.50
CA THR A 138 -33.88 0.86 13.49
C THR A 138 -35.17 1.35 12.84
N ARG A 139 -35.07 2.26 11.86
CA ARG A 139 -36.22 2.79 11.13
C ARG A 139 -36.86 1.75 10.22
N TYR A 140 -36.05 0.93 9.54
CA TYR A 140 -36.54 -0.16 8.70
C TYR A 140 -37.24 -1.26 9.50
N ALA A 141 -36.72 -1.60 10.68
CA ALA A 141 -37.39 -2.53 11.58
C ALA A 141 -38.74 -1.98 12.05
N ALA A 142 -38.78 -0.74 12.53
CA ALA A 142 -40.03 -0.09 12.96
C ALA A 142 -41.08 0.00 11.84
N ALA A 143 -40.65 0.27 10.60
CA ALA A 143 -41.54 0.31 9.44
C ALA A 143 -42.10 -1.08 9.10
N LEU A 144 -41.29 -2.14 9.19
CA LEU A 144 -41.76 -3.52 8.97
C LEU A 144 -42.70 -3.99 10.08
N ASP A 145 -42.47 -3.60 11.34
CA ASP A 145 -43.34 -3.94 12.46
C ASP A 145 -44.73 -3.28 12.34
N ALA A 146 -44.81 -2.13 11.68
CA ALA A 146 -46.07 -1.41 11.41
C ALA A 146 -46.81 -1.91 10.15
N LEU A 147 -46.21 -2.84 9.37
CA LEU A 147 -46.83 -3.38 8.17
C LEU A 147 -48.02 -4.28 8.53
N ASP A 148 -49.21 -3.95 8.01
CA ASP A 148 -50.39 -4.82 8.04
C ASP A 148 -50.53 -5.54 6.68
N PRO A 149 -50.13 -6.81 6.56
CA PRO A 149 -50.16 -7.53 5.29
C PRO A 149 -51.58 -7.77 4.76
N GLY A 150 -52.61 -7.66 5.61
CA GLY A 150 -54.01 -7.84 5.23
C GLY A 150 -54.61 -6.62 4.52
N ARG A 151 -53.92 -5.48 4.54
CA ARG A 151 -54.40 -4.22 3.98
C ARG A 151 -53.78 -3.94 2.60
N PRO A 152 -54.59 -3.69 1.53
CA PRO A 152 -54.10 -3.64 0.15
C PRO A 152 -53.02 -2.59 -0.16
N ASP A 153 -52.99 -1.47 0.58
CA ASP A 153 -52.06 -0.35 0.38
C ASP A 153 -50.90 -0.31 1.40
N ALA A 154 -50.87 -1.24 2.36
CA ALA A 154 -49.91 -1.20 3.47
C ALA A 154 -48.44 -1.26 3.00
N ALA A 155 -48.15 -2.05 1.97
CA ALA A 155 -46.80 -2.14 1.39
C ALA A 155 -46.35 -0.78 0.82
N TRP A 156 -47.24 -0.08 0.10
CA TRP A 156 -46.94 1.21 -0.48
C TRP A 156 -46.80 2.31 0.57
N GLU A 157 -47.67 2.33 1.59
CA GLU A 157 -47.55 3.27 2.70
C GLU A 157 -46.25 3.06 3.50
N THR A 158 -45.87 1.79 3.72
CA THR A 158 -44.65 1.43 4.43
C THR A 158 -43.40 1.87 3.65
N ASP A 159 -43.31 1.57 2.34
CA ASP A 159 -42.23 2.07 1.47
C ASP A 159 -42.17 3.60 1.45
N ARG A 160 -43.33 4.26 1.36
CA ARG A 160 -43.43 5.72 1.37
C ARG A 160 -42.94 6.33 2.68
N SER A 161 -43.17 5.67 3.82
CA SER A 161 -42.77 6.17 5.14
C SER A 161 -41.24 6.27 5.33
N VAL A 162 -40.46 5.43 4.63
CA VAL A 162 -38.99 5.40 4.72
C VAL A 162 -38.30 5.89 3.45
N ARG A 163 -39.06 6.46 2.51
CA ARG A 163 -38.55 6.87 1.20
C ARG A 163 -37.37 7.83 1.32
N GLY A 164 -36.23 7.42 0.78
CA GLY A 164 -35.02 8.24 0.71
C GLY A 164 -34.18 8.29 2.00
N MET A 165 -34.57 7.56 3.05
CA MET A 165 -33.77 7.45 4.27
C MET A 165 -32.43 6.75 4.05
N ASP A 166 -32.30 5.97 2.97
CA ASP A 166 -31.09 5.28 2.52
C ASP A 166 -30.05 6.19 1.83
N ARG A 167 -30.46 7.39 1.39
CA ARG A 167 -29.58 8.31 0.63
C ARG A 167 -28.39 8.80 1.42
N PRO A 168 -28.53 9.29 2.67
CA PRO A 168 -27.37 9.73 3.45
C PRO A 168 -26.35 8.61 3.67
N LEU A 169 -26.81 7.37 3.88
CA LEU A 169 -25.93 6.22 4.02
C LEU A 169 -25.20 5.90 2.70
N THR A 170 -25.90 5.99 1.56
CA THR A 170 -25.27 5.82 0.24
C THR A 170 -24.17 6.86 0.01
N GLU A 171 -24.44 8.13 0.32
CA GLU A 171 -23.46 9.22 0.21
C GLU A 171 -22.28 9.03 1.17
N ALA A 172 -22.53 8.51 2.37
CA ALA A 172 -21.49 8.20 3.34
C ALA A 172 -20.57 7.05 2.86
N PHE A 173 -21.11 6.02 2.21
CA PHE A 173 -20.31 4.97 1.55
C PHE A 173 -19.42 5.55 0.45
N ASP A 174 -19.97 6.42 -0.41
CA ASP A 174 -19.20 7.05 -1.48
C ASP A 174 -18.07 7.92 -0.91
N THR A 175 -18.36 8.64 0.19
CA THR A 175 -17.37 9.42 0.93
C THR A 175 -16.28 8.53 1.52
N LEU A 176 -16.63 7.42 2.17
CA LEU A 176 -15.67 6.46 2.71
C LEU A 176 -14.72 5.94 1.62
N VAL A 177 -15.26 5.50 0.48
CA VAL A 177 -14.46 4.99 -0.65
C VAL A 177 -13.56 6.10 -1.22
N ALA A 178 -14.07 7.33 -1.33
CA ALA A 178 -13.28 8.47 -1.79
C ALA A 178 -12.11 8.77 -0.85
N ARG A 179 -12.35 8.79 0.47
CA ARG A 179 -11.31 9.03 1.49
C ARG A 179 -10.20 7.99 1.46
N VAL A 180 -10.55 6.70 1.35
CA VAL A 180 -9.53 5.63 1.25
C VAL A 180 -8.67 5.80 -0.01
N ARG A 181 -9.26 6.19 -1.14
CA ARG A 181 -8.54 6.46 -2.39
C ARG A 181 -7.66 7.71 -2.34
N GLU A 182 -8.17 8.82 -1.78
CA GLU A 182 -7.41 10.05 -1.60
C GLU A 182 -6.15 9.79 -0.78
N LEU A 183 -6.29 9.03 0.30
CA LEU A 183 -5.14 8.67 1.13
C LEU A 183 -4.16 7.76 0.38
N ALA A 184 -4.64 6.77 -0.37
CA ALA A 184 -3.78 5.92 -1.19
C ALA A 184 -2.96 6.74 -2.19
N ALA A 185 -3.59 7.74 -2.83
CA ALA A 185 -2.92 8.66 -3.74
C ALA A 185 -1.90 9.55 -3.02
N ALA A 186 -2.23 10.11 -1.86
CA ALA A 186 -1.30 10.92 -1.07
C ALA A 186 -0.07 10.11 -0.62
N ARG A 187 -0.29 8.87 -0.18
CA ARG A 187 0.80 7.97 0.25
C ARG A 187 1.67 7.53 -0.91
N ARG A 188 1.08 7.29 -2.08
CA ARG A 188 1.82 7.06 -3.33
C ARG A 188 2.77 8.21 -3.64
N GLN A 189 2.26 9.44 -3.66
CA GLN A 189 3.08 10.63 -3.94
C GLN A 189 4.23 10.79 -2.93
N ALA A 190 3.96 10.55 -1.64
CA ALA A 190 4.98 10.62 -0.60
C ALA A 190 6.10 9.56 -0.79
N VAL A 191 5.74 8.35 -1.20
CA VAL A 191 6.72 7.28 -1.47
C VAL A 191 7.49 7.56 -2.76
N GLU A 192 6.84 8.01 -3.82
CA GLU A 192 7.51 8.39 -5.07
C GLU A 192 8.59 9.46 -4.80
N ALA A 193 8.24 10.54 -4.08
CA ALA A 193 9.20 11.58 -3.69
C ALA A 193 10.36 11.03 -2.83
N LYS A 194 10.06 10.11 -1.90
CA LYS A 194 11.09 9.48 -1.05
C LYS A 194 12.04 8.60 -1.86
N VAL A 195 11.52 7.79 -2.78
CA VAL A 195 12.30 6.91 -3.67
C VAL A 195 13.17 7.75 -4.61
N GLU A 196 12.64 8.85 -5.15
CA GLU A 196 13.40 9.80 -5.97
C GLU A 196 14.57 10.40 -5.19
N ALA A 197 14.33 10.88 -3.96
CA ALA A 197 15.38 11.43 -3.11
C ALA A 197 16.46 10.38 -2.76
N MET A 198 16.05 9.15 -2.43
CA MET A 198 16.97 8.05 -2.17
C MET A 198 17.82 7.69 -3.40
N THR A 199 17.20 7.66 -4.57
CA THR A 199 17.86 7.37 -5.85
C THR A 199 18.85 8.48 -6.21
N ALA A 200 18.47 9.75 -6.02
CA ALA A 200 19.34 10.89 -6.26
C ALA A 200 20.56 10.88 -5.33
N LEU A 201 20.36 10.60 -4.04
CA LEU A 201 21.45 10.46 -3.07
C LEU A 201 22.39 9.32 -3.46
N GLN A 202 21.85 8.14 -3.77
CA GLN A 202 22.65 6.98 -4.19
C GLN A 202 23.47 7.28 -5.45
N ARG A 203 22.86 7.93 -6.45
CA ARG A 203 23.55 8.38 -7.66
C ARG A 203 24.71 9.32 -7.33
N ASN A 204 24.49 10.34 -6.51
CA ASN A 204 25.51 11.32 -6.17
C ASN A 204 26.67 10.68 -5.36
N VAL A 205 26.36 9.78 -4.43
CA VAL A 205 27.37 9.01 -3.69
C VAL A 205 28.20 8.15 -4.64
N LEU A 206 27.55 7.43 -5.57
CA LEU A 206 28.26 6.62 -6.55
C LEU A 206 29.17 7.47 -7.43
N ILE A 207 28.70 8.62 -7.94
CA ILE A 207 29.54 9.55 -8.72
C ILE A 207 30.77 9.98 -7.91
N GLY A 208 30.58 10.38 -6.64
CA GLY A 208 31.67 10.80 -5.76
C GLY A 208 32.70 9.69 -5.51
N VAL A 209 32.24 8.46 -5.23
CA VAL A 209 33.12 7.30 -4.99
C VAL A 209 33.87 6.89 -6.27
N HIS A 210 33.23 6.98 -7.45
CA HIS A 210 33.92 6.75 -8.72
C HIS A 210 35.03 7.78 -8.94
N ALA A 211 34.74 9.08 -8.74
CA ALA A 211 35.74 10.13 -8.88
C ALA A 211 36.92 9.94 -7.92
N ALA A 212 36.64 9.64 -6.64
CA ALA A 212 37.67 9.35 -5.64
C ALA A 212 38.48 8.08 -5.97
N GLY A 213 37.82 7.03 -6.46
CA GLY A 213 38.46 5.79 -6.90
C GLY A 213 39.41 6.00 -8.07
N ILE A 214 38.99 6.77 -9.08
CA ILE A 214 39.84 7.17 -10.22
C ILE A 214 41.07 7.94 -9.71
N ALA A 215 40.87 8.93 -8.84
CA ALA A 215 41.97 9.72 -8.27
C ALA A 215 42.98 8.83 -7.50
N LEU A 216 42.48 7.85 -6.74
CA LEU A 216 43.32 6.89 -6.00
C LEU A 216 44.12 5.97 -6.93
N VAL A 217 43.50 5.47 -8.00
CA VAL A 217 44.18 4.65 -9.02
C VAL A 217 45.26 5.48 -9.73
N LEU A 218 44.97 6.73 -10.10
CA LEU A 218 45.95 7.63 -10.71
C LEU A 218 47.11 7.93 -9.76
N LEU A 219 46.84 8.19 -8.48
CA LEU A 219 47.87 8.42 -7.47
C LEU A 219 48.78 7.20 -7.31
N THR A 220 48.21 5.99 -7.20
CA THR A 220 48.99 4.76 -7.07
C THR A 220 49.82 4.48 -8.32
N LEU A 221 49.29 4.76 -9.51
CA LEU A 221 50.03 4.69 -10.77
C LEU A 221 51.22 5.66 -10.80
N VAL A 222 51.02 6.94 -10.44
CA VAL A 222 52.10 7.94 -10.40
C VAL A 222 53.20 7.54 -9.41
N LEU A 223 52.83 7.04 -8.23
CA LEU A 223 53.79 6.58 -7.22
C LEU A 223 54.58 5.36 -7.71
N ALA A 224 53.91 4.41 -8.38
CA ALA A 224 54.55 3.26 -8.99
C ALA A 224 55.57 3.67 -10.07
N LEU A 225 55.18 4.58 -10.98
CA LEU A 225 56.06 5.11 -12.03
C LEU A 225 57.27 5.86 -11.46
N ARG A 226 57.07 6.68 -10.42
CA ARG A 226 58.17 7.37 -9.72
C ARG A 226 59.13 6.41 -9.03
N ALA A 227 58.62 5.35 -8.42
CA ALA A 227 59.45 4.33 -7.75
C ALA A 227 60.28 3.51 -8.74
N LEU A 228 59.77 3.28 -9.95
CA LEU A 228 60.49 2.59 -11.03
C LEU A 228 61.54 3.49 -11.70
N ARG A 229 61.31 4.81 -11.83
CA ARG A 229 62.27 5.77 -12.42
C ARG A 229 63.46 6.13 -11.51
N ARG A 230 63.33 5.96 -10.20
CA ARG A 230 64.37 6.30 -9.20
C ARG A 230 65.37 5.15 -8.97
N ARG A 231 65.22 4.05 -9.70
CA ARG A 231 66.11 2.88 -9.68
C ARG A 231 66.84 2.83 -11.01
#